data_AF-A0A3C0XP89-F1
#
_entry.id   AF-A0A3C0XP89-F1
#
_cell.length_a   1.000
_cell.length_b   1.000
_cell.length_c   1.000
_cell.angle_alpha   90.00
_cell.angle_beta   90.00
_cell.angle_gamma   90.00
#
_symmetry.space_group_name_H-M   'P 1'
#
loop_
_entity.id
_entity.type
_entity.pdbx_description
1 polymer ?
#
loop_
_entity_poly.entity_id
_entity_poly.type
_entity_poly.pdbx_seq_one_letter_code
_entity_poly.pdbx_strand_id
1 'polypeptide(L)'
;MPEVDLAGRVGQAFERIHHSVFLLDPTTNPQLKVEVVDAGMAGDTPTLILITPWTLNALAFPPDDRFPPTIQMSGRDYAAYPIELPEVGPYRSVNLAPDVSRLPSAAHARKVARTMAPLFRDAVEKARRDVTVRDPSRRRLLSGRPARVDAPRSAMVSKAL
;
A
#
# COMPACT_ATOMS: atom_id res chain seq x y z
N MET A 1 15.40 -10.45 7.64
CA MET A 1 14.25 -11.02 8.38
C MET A 1 13.27 -11.52 7.35
N PRO A 2 12.74 -12.75 7.43
CA PRO A 2 11.85 -13.22 6.39
C PRO A 2 10.61 -12.31 6.38
N GLU A 3 10.22 -11.84 5.20
CA GLU A 3 8.86 -11.40 4.88
C GLU A 3 7.90 -12.52 5.27
N VAL A 4 7.55 -12.57 6.57
CA VAL A 4 6.64 -13.54 7.15
C VAL A 4 5.30 -13.40 6.42
N ASP A 5 4.85 -14.51 5.82
CA ASP A 5 3.62 -14.69 5.05
C ASP A 5 2.49 -13.68 5.38
N LEU A 6 2.54 -12.53 4.71
CA LEU A 6 1.58 -11.45 4.91
C LEU A 6 0.18 -11.87 4.47
N ALA A 7 0.10 -12.63 3.38
CA ALA A 7 -1.16 -13.15 2.84
C ALA A 7 -1.83 -14.10 3.85
N GLY A 8 -1.09 -15.02 4.44
CA GLY A 8 -1.60 -15.92 5.48
C GLY A 8 -2.06 -15.18 6.73
N ARG A 9 -1.28 -14.19 7.21
CA ARG A 9 -1.66 -13.36 8.37
C ARG A 9 -2.96 -12.58 8.11
N VAL A 10 -3.09 -11.97 6.93
CA VAL A 10 -4.30 -11.25 6.53
C VAL A 10 -5.48 -12.21 6.38
N GLY A 11 -5.30 -13.35 5.74
CA GLY A 11 -6.35 -14.38 5.62
C GLY A 11 -6.90 -14.79 6.98
N GLN A 12 -6.03 -15.16 7.91
CA GLN A 12 -6.43 -15.56 9.28
C GLN A 12 -7.14 -14.43 10.04
N ALA A 13 -6.67 -13.19 9.89
CA ALA A 13 -7.29 -12.03 10.52
C ALA A 13 -8.72 -11.82 10.05
N PHE A 14 -8.94 -11.86 8.73
CA PHE A 14 -10.27 -11.66 8.16
C PHE A 14 -11.20 -12.85 8.38
N GLU A 15 -10.69 -14.08 8.50
CA GLU A 15 -11.48 -15.23 8.95
C GLU A 15 -12.00 -15.04 10.38
N ARG A 16 -11.15 -14.55 11.30
CA ARG A 16 -11.60 -14.20 12.66
C ARG A 16 -12.68 -13.12 12.64
N ILE A 17 -12.51 -12.08 11.83
CA ILE A 17 -13.53 -11.02 11.66
C ILE A 17 -14.83 -11.62 11.11
N HIS A 18 -14.75 -12.52 10.13
CA HIS A 18 -15.94 -13.19 9.61
C HIS A 18 -16.70 -13.92 10.71
N HIS A 19 -16.01 -14.74 11.50
CA HIS A 19 -16.63 -15.54 12.55
C HIS A 19 -17.19 -14.70 13.71
N SER A 20 -16.55 -13.58 14.04
CA SER A 20 -16.94 -12.74 15.19
C SER A 20 -18.00 -11.69 14.86
N VAL A 21 -18.02 -11.17 13.63
CA VAL A 21 -18.89 -10.03 13.25
C VAL A 21 -19.94 -10.43 12.21
N PHE A 22 -19.59 -11.25 11.22
CA PHE A 22 -20.40 -11.40 9.99
C PHE A 22 -21.01 -12.80 9.80
N LEU A 23 -20.78 -13.75 10.71
CA LEU A 23 -21.18 -15.15 10.54
C LEU A 23 -22.69 -15.33 10.34
N LEU A 24 -23.50 -14.46 10.94
CA LEU A 24 -24.97 -14.48 10.87
C LEU A 24 -25.54 -13.26 10.14
N ASP A 25 -24.69 -12.48 9.45
CA ASP A 25 -25.13 -11.29 8.75
C ASP A 25 -25.81 -11.68 7.42
N PRO A 26 -27.12 -11.36 7.25
CA PRO A 26 -27.88 -11.74 6.06
C PRO A 26 -27.43 -11.01 4.79
N THR A 27 -26.60 -9.97 4.91
CA THR A 27 -26.04 -9.21 3.78
C THR A 27 -24.78 -9.86 3.18
N THR A 28 -24.25 -10.90 3.84
CA THR A 28 -23.10 -11.64 3.32
C THR A 28 -23.47 -12.57 2.17
N ASN A 29 -22.54 -12.76 1.24
CA ASN A 29 -22.66 -13.75 0.17
C ASN A 29 -22.12 -15.11 0.64
N PRO A 30 -22.98 -16.12 0.87
CA PRO A 30 -22.56 -17.42 1.42
C PRO A 30 -21.71 -18.24 0.44
N GLN A 31 -21.64 -17.85 -0.83
CA GLN A 31 -20.82 -18.52 -1.84
C GLN A 31 -19.36 -18.07 -1.80
N LEU A 32 -19.07 -16.96 -1.10
CA LEU A 32 -17.74 -16.41 -0.97
C LEU A 32 -17.15 -16.80 0.39
N LYS A 33 -15.83 -16.86 0.44
CA LYS A 33 -15.06 -17.08 1.65
C LYS A 33 -13.99 -16.01 1.74
N VAL A 34 -13.40 -15.87 2.92
CA VAL A 34 -12.20 -15.06 3.07
C VAL A 34 -11.09 -15.71 2.25
N GLU A 35 -10.54 -14.97 1.29
CA GLU A 35 -9.52 -15.48 0.39
C GLU A 35 -8.62 -14.34 -0.10
N VAL A 36 -7.31 -14.48 0.10
CA VAL A 36 -6.32 -13.63 -0.58
C VAL A 36 -6.08 -14.22 -1.97
N VAL A 37 -6.57 -13.55 -3.00
CA VAL A 37 -6.55 -14.06 -4.38
C VAL A 37 -5.26 -13.74 -5.11
N ASP A 38 -4.66 -12.61 -4.76
CA ASP A 38 -3.44 -12.10 -5.37
C ASP A 38 -2.60 -11.40 -4.31
N ALA A 39 -1.28 -11.62 -4.38
CA ALA A 39 -0.27 -10.98 -3.57
C ALA A 39 0.86 -10.53 -4.49
N GLY A 40 1.35 -9.31 -4.31
CA GLY A 40 2.46 -8.80 -5.11
C GLY A 40 3.05 -7.52 -4.55
N MET A 41 3.98 -6.93 -5.30
CA MET A 41 4.70 -5.71 -4.91
C MET A 41 4.42 -4.58 -5.90
N ALA A 42 4.22 -3.37 -5.39
CA ALA A 42 4.16 -2.12 -6.15
C ALA A 42 5.31 -1.22 -5.69
N GLY A 43 6.46 -1.33 -6.36
CA GLY A 43 7.72 -0.75 -5.88
C GLY A 43 8.14 -1.36 -4.54
N ASP A 44 8.15 -0.55 -3.48
CA ASP A 44 8.48 -0.95 -2.10
C ASP A 44 7.28 -1.39 -1.27
N THR A 45 6.07 -1.35 -1.84
CA THR A 45 4.82 -1.50 -1.11
C THR A 45 4.18 -2.86 -1.42
N PRO A 46 4.10 -3.79 -0.47
CA PRO A 46 3.30 -5.00 -0.61
C PRO A 46 1.83 -4.68 -0.85
N THR A 47 1.21 -5.49 -1.71
CA THR A 47 -0.18 -5.35 -2.12
C THR A 47 -0.89 -6.69 -2.09
N LEU A 48 -2.14 -6.71 -1.67
CA LEU A 48 -3.00 -7.90 -1.68
C LEU A 48 -4.37 -7.57 -2.28
N ILE A 49 -4.99 -8.54 -2.94
CA ILE A 49 -6.43 -8.52 -3.25
C ILE A 49 -7.15 -9.55 -2.39
N LEU A 50 -8.12 -9.08 -1.61
CA LEU A 50 -8.86 -9.86 -0.63
C LEU A 50 -10.34 -9.96 -1.04
N ILE A 51 -10.84 -11.18 -1.14
CA ILE A 51 -12.27 -11.49 -1.17
C ILE A 51 -12.72 -11.77 0.27
N THR A 52 -13.87 -11.23 0.64
CA THR A 52 -14.61 -11.62 1.84
C THR A 52 -16.08 -11.87 1.47
N PRO A 53 -16.86 -12.54 2.33
CA PRO A 53 -18.30 -12.68 2.14
C PRO A 53 -19.08 -11.36 2.05
N TRP A 54 -18.53 -10.23 2.54
CA TRP A 54 -19.22 -8.93 2.53
C TRP A 54 -18.63 -7.91 1.54
N THR A 55 -17.36 -8.04 1.14
CA THR A 55 -16.68 -7.06 0.28
C THR A 55 -15.52 -7.66 -0.54
N LEU A 56 -15.12 -6.95 -1.60
CA LEU A 56 -13.85 -7.17 -2.31
C LEU A 56 -12.95 -5.95 -2.09
N ASN A 57 -11.81 -6.16 -1.45
CA ASN A 57 -10.87 -5.08 -1.11
C ASN A 57 -9.50 -5.30 -1.74
N ALA A 58 -8.82 -4.20 -2.02
CA ALA A 58 -7.40 -4.15 -2.28
C ALA A 58 -6.67 -3.53 -1.09
N LEU A 59 -5.55 -4.11 -0.69
CA LEU A 59 -4.80 -3.73 0.50
C LEU A 59 -3.38 -3.32 0.09
N ALA A 60 -2.90 -2.17 0.55
CA ALA A 60 -1.51 -1.73 0.39
C ALA A 60 -0.84 -1.55 1.76
N PHE A 61 0.42 -1.98 1.87
CA PHE A 61 1.19 -1.99 3.12
C PHE A 61 2.42 -1.09 3.01
N PRO A 62 2.26 0.25 2.93
CA PRO A 62 3.38 1.16 2.76
C PRO A 62 4.34 1.07 3.97
N PRO A 63 5.64 0.81 3.77
CA PRO A 63 6.58 0.55 4.89
C PRO A 63 6.82 1.76 5.79
N ASP A 64 6.53 2.97 5.31
CA ASP A 64 6.67 4.23 6.03
C ASP A 64 5.31 4.83 6.45
N ASP A 65 4.23 4.07 6.29
CA ASP A 65 2.83 4.46 6.51
C ASP A 65 2.35 5.68 5.68
N ARG A 66 3.15 6.13 4.70
CA ARG A 66 2.79 7.27 3.85
C ARG A 66 2.01 6.83 2.62
N PHE A 67 0.77 7.30 2.51
CA PHE A 67 -0.11 7.00 1.39
C PHE A 67 -1.17 8.09 1.23
N PRO A 68 -1.54 8.49 -0.01
CA PRO A 68 -2.60 9.48 -0.19
C PRO A 68 -3.96 8.91 0.24
N PRO A 69 -4.91 9.76 0.68
CA PRO A 69 -6.26 9.32 1.06
C PRO A 69 -7.10 8.86 -0.14
N THR A 70 -6.62 9.05 -1.36
CA THR A 70 -7.30 8.68 -2.60
C THR A 70 -6.26 8.24 -3.62
N ILE A 71 -6.57 7.16 -4.34
CA ILE A 71 -5.79 6.70 -5.49
C ILE A 71 -6.65 6.67 -6.74
N GLN A 72 -6.02 6.79 -7.89
CA GLN A 72 -6.70 6.70 -9.17
C GLN A 72 -6.42 5.36 -9.83
N MET A 73 -7.47 4.57 -10.08
CA MET A 73 -7.42 3.31 -10.82
C MET A 73 -8.30 3.42 -12.06
N SER A 74 -7.71 3.23 -13.25
CA SER A 74 -8.43 3.30 -14.54
C SER A 74 -9.27 4.58 -14.71
N GLY A 75 -8.73 5.73 -14.29
CA GLY A 75 -9.40 7.03 -14.40
C GLY A 75 -10.49 7.31 -13.35
N ARG A 76 -10.72 6.38 -12.42
CA ARG A 76 -11.66 6.55 -11.30
C ARG A 76 -10.92 6.71 -9.99
N ASP A 77 -11.43 7.58 -9.14
CA ASP A 77 -10.91 7.80 -7.79
C ASP A 77 -11.49 6.77 -6.82
N TYR A 78 -10.60 6.24 -5.99
CA TYR A 78 -10.92 5.31 -4.91
C TYR A 78 -10.34 5.84 -3.60
N ALA A 79 -11.18 5.90 -2.56
CA ALA A 79 -10.73 6.22 -1.22
C ALA A 79 -9.83 5.11 -0.68
N ALA A 80 -8.72 5.51 -0.06
CA ALA A 80 -7.77 4.64 0.61
C ALA A 80 -7.85 4.89 2.12
N TYR A 81 -8.51 3.98 2.83
CA TYR A 81 -8.76 4.12 4.25
C TYR A 81 -7.58 3.57 5.07
N PRO A 82 -7.03 4.34 6.02
CA PRO A 82 -6.04 3.83 6.96
C PRO A 82 -6.71 2.87 7.94
N ILE A 83 -6.18 1.65 8.05
CA ILE A 83 -6.65 0.63 8.98
C ILE A 83 -5.44 0.06 9.71
N GLU A 84 -5.61 -0.25 10.98
CA GLU A 84 -4.62 -0.96 11.79
C GLU A 84 -5.27 -2.20 12.37
N LEU A 85 -4.68 -3.37 12.09
CA LEU A 85 -5.09 -4.64 12.70
C LEU A 85 -3.93 -5.17 13.54
N PRO A 86 -4.13 -5.52 14.82
CA PRO A 86 -3.04 -5.90 15.73
C PRO A 86 -2.10 -6.99 15.18
N GLU A 87 -2.66 -8.02 14.54
CA GLU A 87 -1.91 -9.15 13.98
C GLU A 87 -1.32 -8.92 12.58
N VAL A 88 -1.67 -7.83 11.90
CA VAL A 88 -1.23 -7.52 10.52
C VAL A 88 -0.31 -6.29 10.50
N GLY A 89 -0.63 -5.28 11.31
CA GLY A 89 -0.02 -3.95 11.30
C GLY A 89 -0.88 -2.93 10.54
N PRO A 90 -0.34 -1.70 10.32
CA PRO A 90 -1.03 -0.67 9.56
C PRO A 90 -1.05 -0.98 8.06
N TYR A 91 -2.16 -0.65 7.41
CA TYR A 91 -2.33 -0.77 5.97
C TYR A 91 -3.32 0.26 5.44
N ARG A 92 -3.50 0.25 4.11
CA ARG A 92 -4.47 1.06 3.39
C ARG A 92 -5.44 0.15 2.68
N SER A 93 -6.72 0.28 3.01
CA SER A 93 -7.81 -0.49 2.41
C SER A 93 -8.50 0.32 1.33
N VAL A 94 -8.66 -0.27 0.15
CA VAL A 94 -9.41 0.29 -0.96
C VAL A 94 -10.55 -0.66 -1.30
N ASN A 95 -11.78 -0.17 -1.23
CA ASN A 95 -12.95 -0.97 -1.53
C ASN A 95 -13.20 -1.01 -3.05
N LEU A 96 -13.02 -2.19 -3.64
CA LEU A 96 -13.19 -2.41 -5.08
C LEU A 96 -14.64 -2.78 -5.43
N ALA A 97 -15.31 -3.50 -4.53
CA ALA A 97 -16.74 -3.80 -4.63
C ALA A 97 -17.36 -3.83 -3.22
N PRO A 98 -18.13 -2.79 -2.84
CA PRO A 98 -18.72 -2.70 -1.50
C PRO A 98 -19.92 -3.63 -1.30
N ASP A 99 -20.54 -4.08 -2.39
CA ASP A 99 -21.62 -5.06 -2.37
C ASP A 99 -21.22 -6.25 -3.25
N VAL A 100 -20.98 -7.38 -2.59
CA VAL A 100 -20.66 -8.66 -3.24
C VAL A 100 -21.84 -9.64 -3.23
N SER A 101 -22.99 -9.26 -2.68
CA SER A 101 -24.19 -10.10 -2.55
C SER A 101 -24.68 -10.62 -3.91
N ARG A 102 -24.42 -9.86 -4.98
CA ARG A 102 -24.83 -10.17 -6.35
C ARG A 102 -23.77 -10.92 -7.17
N LEU A 103 -22.59 -11.18 -6.62
CA LEU A 103 -21.57 -11.95 -7.34
C LEU A 103 -22.04 -13.42 -7.45
N PRO A 104 -22.09 -13.99 -8.67
CA PRO A 104 -22.78 -15.26 -8.92
C PRO A 104 -22.00 -16.50 -8.47
N SER A 105 -20.71 -16.36 -8.17
CA SER A 105 -19.86 -17.45 -7.66
C SER A 105 -18.50 -16.95 -7.18
N ALA A 106 -17.82 -17.77 -6.38
CA ALA A 106 -16.41 -17.58 -6.03
C ALA A 106 -15.49 -17.49 -7.26
N ALA A 107 -15.74 -18.29 -8.30
CA ALA A 107 -14.95 -18.25 -9.54
C ALA A 107 -15.06 -16.88 -10.24
N HIS A 108 -16.27 -16.32 -10.29
CA HIS A 108 -16.49 -14.98 -10.83
C HIS A 108 -15.79 -13.90 -9.99
N ALA A 109 -15.92 -13.97 -8.67
CA ALA A 109 -15.25 -13.04 -7.75
C ALA A 109 -13.71 -13.08 -7.91
N ARG A 110 -13.11 -14.28 -8.02
CA ARG A 110 -11.67 -14.43 -8.30
C ARG A 110 -11.27 -13.83 -9.64
N LYS A 111 -12.09 -14.00 -10.68
CA LYS A 111 -11.83 -13.40 -12.00
C LYS A 111 -11.78 -11.87 -11.89
N VAL A 112 -12.79 -11.26 -11.24
CA VAL A 112 -12.82 -9.81 -11.00
C VAL A 112 -11.59 -9.37 -10.19
N ALA A 113 -11.29 -10.04 -9.08
CA ALA A 113 -10.14 -9.77 -8.23
C ALA A 113 -8.82 -9.77 -9.02
N ARG A 114 -8.57 -10.80 -9.82
CA ARG A 114 -7.37 -10.93 -10.66
C ARG A 114 -7.26 -9.87 -11.74
N THR A 115 -8.39 -9.43 -12.32
CA THR A 115 -8.40 -8.32 -13.27
C THR A 115 -8.03 -7.00 -12.61
N MET A 116 -8.43 -6.78 -11.36
CA MET A 116 -8.14 -5.54 -10.62
C MET A 116 -6.71 -5.50 -10.05
N ALA A 117 -6.10 -6.66 -9.75
CA ALA A 117 -4.78 -6.74 -9.14
C ALA A 117 -3.68 -5.90 -9.85
N PRO A 118 -3.44 -6.02 -11.17
CA PRO A 118 -2.43 -5.20 -11.84
C PRO A 118 -2.78 -3.70 -11.81
N LEU A 119 -4.05 -3.34 -12.03
CA LEU A 119 -4.52 -1.95 -12.01
C LEU A 119 -4.29 -1.30 -10.65
N PHE A 120 -4.51 -2.07 -9.58
CA PHE A 120 -4.25 -1.61 -8.22
C PHE A 120 -2.76 -1.42 -7.95
N ARG A 121 -1.91 -2.37 -8.35
CA ARG A 121 -0.45 -2.25 -8.20
C ARG A 121 0.08 -1.01 -8.92
N ASP A 122 -0.34 -0.76 -10.15
CA ASP A 122 0.07 0.42 -10.92
C ASP A 122 -0.36 1.72 -10.21
N ALA A 123 -1.58 1.75 -9.67
CA ALA A 123 -2.09 2.90 -8.92
C ALA A 123 -1.33 3.14 -7.61
N VAL A 124 -1.00 2.07 -6.87
CA VAL A 124 -0.17 2.14 -5.66
C VAL A 124 1.21 2.67 -6.00
N GLU A 125 1.86 2.16 -7.04
CA GLU A 125 3.19 2.61 -7.45
C GLU A 125 3.20 4.09 -7.85
N LYS A 126 2.18 4.53 -8.61
CA LYS A 126 2.00 5.96 -8.94
C LYS A 126 1.81 6.81 -7.68
N ALA A 127 0.92 6.38 -6.78
CA ALA A 127 0.65 7.07 -5.52
C ALA A 127 1.90 7.22 -4.65
N ARG A 128 2.71 6.16 -4.52
CA ARG A 128 3.98 6.16 -3.76
C ARG A 128 5.01 7.11 -4.36
N ARG A 129 5.12 7.15 -5.68
CA ARG A 129 6.01 8.10 -6.38
C ARG A 129 5.61 9.55 -6.10
N ASP A 130 4.33 9.88 -6.20
CA ASP A 130 3.83 11.25 -6.00
C ASP A 130 4.04 11.73 -4.56
N VAL A 131 3.82 10.87 -3.57
CA VAL A 131 4.09 11.19 -2.15
C VAL A 131 5.58 11.43 -1.90
N THR A 132 6.45 10.61 -2.51
CA THR A 132 7.90 10.75 -2.37
C THR A 132 8.43 12.04 -3.02
N VAL A 133 7.87 12.44 -4.17
CA VAL A 133 8.25 13.69 -4.86
C VAL A 133 7.80 14.92 -4.08
N ARG A 134 6.66 14.84 -3.38
CA ARG A 134 6.14 15.93 -2.56
C ARG A 134 6.84 16.09 -1.20
N ASP A 135 7.77 15.20 -0.84
CA ASP A 135 8.54 15.36 0.39
C ASP A 135 9.51 16.56 0.30
N PRO A 136 9.31 17.63 1.12
CA PRO A 136 10.17 18.81 1.11
C PRO A 136 11.62 18.50 1.53
N SER A 137 11.87 17.37 2.18
CA SER A 137 13.22 16.93 2.61
C SER A 137 14.13 16.63 1.42
N ARG A 138 13.59 16.15 0.29
CA ARG A 138 14.36 15.97 -0.96
C ARG A 138 14.71 17.29 -1.64
N ARG A 139 13.88 18.34 -1.50
CA ARG A 139 14.19 19.68 -2.06
C ARG A 139 15.40 20.34 -1.40
N ARG A 140 15.70 20.03 -0.12
CA ARG A 140 16.85 20.61 0.59
C ARG A 140 18.20 20.03 0.18
N LEU A 141 18.25 18.84 -0.41
CA LEU A 141 19.51 18.20 -0.81
C LEU A 141 20.08 18.73 -2.14
N LEU A 142 19.25 19.37 -2.97
CA LEU A 142 19.67 19.93 -4.26
C LEU A 142 19.99 21.43 -4.21
N SER A 143 19.77 22.09 -3.07
CA SER A 143 20.12 23.52 -2.86
C SER A 143 21.46 23.72 -2.13
N GLY A 144 22.21 22.65 -1.87
CA GLY A 144 23.56 22.70 -1.32
C GLY A 144 24.58 23.20 -2.34
N ARG A 145 24.56 24.49 -2.65
CA ARG A 145 25.67 25.18 -3.32
C ARG A 145 26.91 25.03 -2.42
N PRO A 146 28.03 24.43 -2.86
CA PRO A 146 29.23 24.44 -2.04
C PRO A 146 29.66 25.89 -1.88
N ALA A 147 29.61 26.39 -0.64
CA ALA A 147 30.26 27.64 -0.28
C ALA A 147 31.75 27.43 -0.57
N ARG A 148 32.23 28.17 -1.57
CA ARG A 148 33.63 28.26 -1.95
C ARG A 148 34.38 28.73 -0.69
N VAL A 149 35.11 27.81 -0.06
CA VAL A 149 36.06 28.18 1.00
C VAL A 149 37.24 28.80 0.29
N ASP A 150 37.25 30.14 0.21
CA ASP A 150 38.43 30.88 -0.20
C ASP A 150 39.51 30.67 0.87
N ALA A 151 40.54 29.92 0.49
CA ALA A 151 41.75 29.77 1.27
C ALA A 151 42.56 31.08 1.22
N PRO A 152 42.96 31.68 2.36
CA PRO A 152 44.02 32.66 2.34
C PRO A 152 45.36 31.93 2.19
N ARG A 153 45.95 32.05 1.00
CA ARG A 153 47.40 31.90 0.80
C ARG A 153 48.09 32.97 1.65
N SER A 154 48.89 32.55 2.62
CA SER A 154 49.96 33.39 3.17
C SER A 154 51.28 32.65 3.04
N ALA A 155 52.25 33.40 2.52
CA ALA A 155 53.47 32.93 1.90
C ALA A 155 54.54 32.49 2.91
N MET A 156 55.34 31.51 2.48
CA MET A 156 56.70 31.30 2.96
C MET A 156 57.53 32.57 2.78
N VAL A 157 58.24 32.98 3.83
CA VAL A 157 59.57 33.58 3.68
C VAL A 157 60.50 32.93 4.72
N SER A 158 61.40 32.09 4.22
CA SER A 158 62.60 31.65 4.93
C SER A 158 63.73 32.65 4.70
N LYS A 159 64.42 33.07 5.77
CA LYS A 159 65.89 33.25 5.92
C LYS A 159 66.16 33.98 7.25
N ALA A 160 66.81 33.33 8.22
CA ALA A 160 68.26 33.19 8.38
C ALA A 160 68.89 34.42 9.06
N LEU A 161 69.28 34.22 10.33
CA LEU A 161 70.50 34.69 10.97
C LEU A 161 70.78 33.79 12.18
#